data_AF-A0A661HK83-F1
#
_entry.id   AF-A0A661HK83-F1
#
_cell.length_a   1.000
_cell.length_b   1.000
_cell.length_c   1.000
_cell.angle_alpha   90.00
_cell.angle_beta   90.00
_cell.angle_gamma   90.00
#
_symmetry.space_group_name_H-M   'P 1'
#
loop_
_entity.id
_entity.type
_entity.pdbx_description
1 polymer ?
#
loop_
_entity_poly.entity_id
_entity_poly.type
_entity_poly.pdbx_seq_one_letter_code
_entity_poly.pdbx_strand_id
1 'polypeptide(L)'
;MKMSEGFTKTLPSVAMFVFYILSLVALTYALKKFDMSMAYAVWAGVGTALITVVGIYFFKEPVSVVKVGSIALIIVGVVGLHLSGEAAQ
;
A
#
# COMPACT_ATOMS: atom_id res chain seq x y z
N MET A 1 -0.47 5.71 -13.70
CA MET A 1 0.01 5.10 -14.96
C MET A 1 -1.14 4.78 -15.91
N LYS A 2 -2.13 3.93 -15.55
CA LYS A 2 -3.29 3.66 -16.44
C LYS A 2 -4.16 4.90 -16.75
N MET A 3 -4.34 5.81 -15.78
CA MET A 3 -5.10 7.06 -15.98
C MET A 3 -4.29 8.22 -16.58
N SER A 4 -2.95 8.15 -16.56
CA SER A 4 -2.10 9.26 -17.02
C SER A 4 -1.77 9.17 -18.51
N GLU A 5 -2.26 8.17 -19.25
CA GLU A 5 -1.90 7.89 -20.65
C GLU A 5 -0.39 8.04 -20.89
N GLY A 6 0.45 7.45 -20.03
CA GLY A 6 1.90 7.59 -20.15
C GLY A 6 2.45 9.01 -19.87
N PHE A 7 1.84 9.74 -18.93
CA PHE A 7 2.18 11.11 -18.49
C PHE A 7 1.58 12.26 -19.31
N THR A 8 0.76 11.96 -20.31
CA THR A 8 0.14 12.95 -21.21
C THR A 8 -0.88 13.86 -20.51
N LYS A 9 -1.52 13.39 -19.42
CA LYS A 9 -2.42 14.21 -18.60
C LYS A 9 -1.70 14.81 -17.38
N THR A 10 -1.60 16.14 -17.35
CA THR A 10 -0.89 16.91 -16.33
C THR A 10 -1.48 16.76 -14.93
N LEU A 11 -2.81 16.79 -14.81
CA LEU A 11 -3.51 16.71 -13.51
C LEU A 11 -3.26 15.38 -12.76
N PRO A 12 -3.49 14.18 -13.35
CA PRO A 12 -3.21 12.91 -12.67
C PRO A 12 -1.70 12.66 -12.49
N SER A 13 -0.83 13.22 -13.33
CA SER A 13 0.63 13.13 -13.15
C SER A 13 1.10 13.92 -11.92
N VAL A 14 0.65 15.17 -11.76
CA VAL A 14 0.98 15.98 -10.56
C VAL A 14 0.43 15.33 -9.29
N ALA A 15 -0.82 14.83 -9.34
CA ALA A 15 -1.40 14.09 -8.22
C ALA A 15 -0.55 12.86 -7.84
N MET A 16 -0.05 12.11 -8.82
CA MET A 16 0.85 10.97 -8.56
C MET A 16 2.10 11.41 -7.78
N PHE A 17 2.79 12.46 -8.22
CA PHE A 17 3.98 12.95 -7.53
C PHE A 17 3.68 13.41 -6.11
N VAL A 18 2.58 14.17 -5.90
CA VAL A 18 2.18 14.63 -4.57
C VAL A 18 1.86 13.47 -3.63
N PHE A 19 1.07 12.50 -4.08
CA PHE A 19 0.76 11.31 -3.28
C PHE A 19 2.00 10.45 -3.01
N TYR A 20 2.94 10.39 -3.95
CA TYR A 20 4.19 9.66 -3.76
C TYR A 20 5.07 10.29 -2.69
N ILE A 21 5.21 11.62 -2.73
CA ILE A 21 5.96 12.37 -1.70
C ILE A 21 5.28 12.21 -0.34
N LEU A 22 3.95 12.35 -0.26
CA LEU A 22 3.20 12.13 0.98
C LEU A 22 3.39 10.72 1.54
N SER A 23 3.37 9.69 0.68
CA SER A 23 3.60 8.30 1.08
C SER A 23 5.00 8.10 1.65
N LEU A 24 6.03 8.66 1.02
CA LEU A 24 7.41 8.57 1.51
C LEU A 24 7.62 9.32 2.83
N VAL A 25 7.02 10.51 2.97
CA VAL A 25 7.09 11.28 4.23
C VAL A 25 6.39 10.52 5.37
N ALA A 26 5.22 9.93 5.10
CA ALA A 26 4.51 9.10 6.06
C ALA A 26 5.34 7.88 6.49
N LEU A 27 6.02 7.23 5.53
CA LEU A 27 6.95 6.13 5.82
C LEU A 27 8.13 6.58 6.68
N THR A 28 8.77 7.71 6.34
CA THR A 28 9.88 8.25 7.15
C THR A 28 9.44 8.57 8.58
N TYR A 29 8.21 9.07 8.77
CA TYR A 29 7.67 9.28 10.11
C TYR A 29 7.35 7.98 10.84
N ALA A 30 6.80 6.97 10.15
CA ALA A 30 6.53 5.66 10.73
C ALA A 30 7.82 4.97 11.20
N LEU A 31 8.91 5.08 10.43
CA LEU A 31 10.23 4.55 10.77
C LEU A 31 10.85 5.18 12.03
N LYS A 32 10.37 6.35 12.49
CA LYS A 32 10.78 6.94 13.77
C LYS A 32 10.04 6.35 14.98
N LYS A 33 8.95 5.63 14.75
CA LYS A 33 8.00 5.15 15.77
C LYS A 33 7.98 3.62 15.87
N PHE A 34 8.19 2.93 14.76
CA PHE A 34 8.14 1.48 14.63
C PHE A 34 9.45 0.93 14.11
N ASP A 35 9.71 -0.35 14.40
CA ASP A 35 10.81 -1.08 13.77
C ASP A 35 10.72 -1.04 12.26
N MET A 36 11.89 -1.02 11.62
CA MET A 36 12.03 -0.95 10.17
C MET A 36 11.21 -2.05 9.48
N SER A 37 11.26 -3.28 10.00
CA SER A 37 10.49 -4.43 9.50
C SER A 37 8.98 -4.18 9.53
N MET A 38 8.46 -3.64 10.63
CA MET A 38 7.03 -3.39 10.79
C MET A 38 6.55 -2.27 9.88
N ALA A 39 7.31 -1.17 9.83
CA ALA A 39 6.99 -0.02 8.99
C ALA A 39 6.93 -0.39 7.50
N TYR A 40 7.90 -1.15 6.99
CA TYR A 40 7.87 -1.60 5.59
C TYR A 40 6.76 -2.60 5.30
N ALA A 41 6.47 -3.52 6.23
CA ALA A 41 5.38 -4.47 6.06
C ALA A 41 4.02 -3.79 5.95
N VAL A 42 3.72 -2.83 6.85
CA VAL A 42 2.47 -2.05 6.80
C VAL A 42 2.42 -1.22 5.52
N TRP A 43 3.50 -0.52 5.18
CA TRP A 43 3.55 0.34 4.01
C TRP A 43 3.28 -0.43 2.71
N ALA A 44 3.97 -1.56 2.50
CA ALA A 44 3.77 -2.40 1.34
C ALA A 44 2.39 -3.07 1.33
N GLY A 45 1.93 -3.58 2.49
CA GLY A 45 0.66 -4.29 2.61
C GLY A 45 -0.55 -3.39 2.38
N VAL A 46 -0.61 -2.27 3.08
CA VAL A 46 -1.70 -1.28 2.95
C VAL A 46 -1.70 -0.67 1.55
N GLY A 47 -0.51 -0.33 1.01
CA GLY A 47 -0.40 0.17 -0.37
C GLY A 47 -0.97 -0.80 -1.39
N THR A 48 -0.61 -2.09 -1.29
CA THR A 48 -1.11 -3.15 -2.19
C THR A 48 -2.62 -3.34 -2.05
N ALA A 49 -3.15 -3.34 -0.83
CA ALA A 49 -4.58 -3.47 -0.59
C ALA A 49 -5.36 -2.28 -1.19
N LEU A 50 -4.92 -1.05 -0.94
CA LEU A 50 -5.53 0.16 -1.51
C LEU A 50 -5.49 0.17 -3.03
N ILE A 51 -4.33 -0.14 -3.63
CA ILE A 51 -4.19 -0.20 -5.09
C ILE A 51 -5.15 -1.25 -5.67
N THR A 52 -5.30 -2.39 -5.00
CA THR A 52 -6.23 -3.44 -5.47
C THR A 52 -7.68 -2.99 -5.38
N VAL A 53 -8.09 -2.36 -4.28
CA VAL A 53 -9.45 -1.81 -4.13
C VAL A 53 -9.73 -0.75 -5.19
N VAL A 54 -8.78 0.17 -5.43
CA VAL A 54 -8.88 1.17 -6.48
C VAL A 54 -8.95 0.52 -7.87
N GLY A 55 -8.14 -0.52 -8.13
CA GLY A 55 -8.18 -1.31 -9.35
C GLY A 55 -9.56 -1.91 -9.63
N ILE A 56 -10.18 -2.47 -8.60
CA ILE A 56 -11.52 -3.07 -8.70
C ILE A 56 -12.58 -1.99 -8.95
N TYR A 57 -12.57 -0.90 -8.18
CA TYR A 57 -13.64 0.09 -8.23
C TYR A 57 -13.54 1.06 -9.41
N PHE A 58 -12.35 1.61 -9.66
CA PHE A 58 -12.12 2.60 -10.72
C PHE A 58 -11.80 1.96 -12.08
N PHE A 59 -11.04 0.87 -12.09
CA PHE A 59 -10.62 0.22 -13.33
C PHE A 59 -11.47 -1.00 -13.70
N LYS A 60 -12.48 -1.34 -12.88
CA LYS A 60 -13.37 -2.52 -13.07
C LYS A 60 -12.58 -3.81 -13.28
N GLU A 61 -11.42 -3.93 -12.62
CA GLU A 61 -10.65 -5.17 -12.69
C GLU A 61 -11.46 -6.34 -12.11
N PRO A 62 -11.41 -7.53 -12.75
CA PRO A 62 -12.13 -8.68 -12.26
C PRO A 62 -11.65 -9.05 -10.85
N VAL A 63 -12.62 -9.20 -9.95
CA VAL A 63 -12.38 -9.72 -8.60
C VAL A 63 -12.24 -11.23 -8.70
N SER A 64 -11.04 -11.75 -8.44
CA SER A 64 -10.82 -13.20 -8.33
C SER A 64 -10.75 -13.59 -6.86
N VAL A 65 -11.20 -14.80 -6.55
CA VAL A 65 -11.10 -15.40 -5.20
C VAL A 65 -9.64 -15.40 -4.73
N VAL A 66 -8.70 -15.64 -5.65
CA VAL A 66 -7.26 -15.59 -5.38
C VAL A 66 -6.82 -14.18 -4.95
N LYS A 67 -7.29 -13.12 -5.61
CA LYS A 67 -6.95 -11.72 -5.26
C LYS A 67 -7.38 -11.39 -3.84
N VAL A 68 -8.60 -11.77 -3.47
CA VAL A 68 -9.14 -11.56 -2.12
C VAL A 68 -8.37 -12.37 -1.09
N GLY A 69 -8.08 -13.65 -1.38
CA GLY A 69 -7.26 -14.50 -0.53
C GLY A 69 -5.85 -13.95 -0.31
N SER A 70 -5.21 -13.43 -1.35
CA SER A 70 -3.89 -12.79 -1.25
C SER A 70 -3.92 -11.54 -0.37
N ILE A 71 -4.94 -10.68 -0.49
CA ILE A 71 -5.07 -9.51 0.40
C ILE A 71 -5.25 -9.97 1.85
N ALA A 72 -6.10 -10.97 2.10
CA ALA A 72 -6.29 -11.50 3.45
C ALA A 72 -4.97 -12.02 4.03
N LEU A 73 -4.16 -12.72 3.22
CA LEU A 73 -2.87 -13.25 3.64
C LEU A 73 -1.83 -12.16 3.92
N ILE A 74 -1.84 -11.07 3.14
CA ILE A 74 -1.05 -9.85 3.42
C ILE A 74 -1.45 -9.28 4.79
N ILE A 75 -2.75 -9.12 5.05
CA ILE A 75 -3.25 -8.59 6.33
C ILE A 75 -2.80 -9.48 7.50
N VAL A 76 -2.96 -10.80 7.37
CA VAL A 76 -2.53 -11.76 8.39
C VAL A 76 -1.03 -11.67 8.63
N GLY A 77 -0.21 -11.56 7.58
CA GLY A 77 1.25 -11.40 7.70
C GLY A 77 1.66 -10.12 8.41
N VAL A 78 1.01 -8.99 8.08
CA VAL A 78 1.24 -7.69 8.74
C VAL A 78 0.85 -7.76 10.21
N VAL A 79 -0.30 -8.33 10.55
CA VAL A 79 -0.74 -8.49 11.94
C VAL A 79 0.21 -9.41 12.71
N GLY A 80 0.63 -10.53 12.11
CA GLY A 80 1.60 -11.46 12.71
C GLY A 80 2.95 -10.80 13.01
N LEU A 81 3.46 -9.97 12.10
CA LEU A 81 4.67 -9.16 12.34
C LEU A 81 4.48 -8.17 13.49
N HIS A 82 3.31 -7.53 13.60
CA HIS A 82 3.03 -6.58 14.67
C HIS A 82 3.03 -7.26 16.04
N LEU A 83 2.40 -8.44 16.12
CA LEU A 83 2.32 -9.24 17.34
C LEU A 83 3.69 -9.86 17.70
N SER A 84 4.50 -10.24 16.70
CA SER A 84 5.83 -10.78 16.93
C SER A 84 6.84 -9.71 17.38
N GLY A 85 6.70 -8.47 16.90
CA GLY A 85 7.52 -7.35 17.36
C GLY A 85 7.23 -6.99 18.82
N GLU A 86 5.96 -7.02 19.22
CA GLU A 86 5.54 -6.75 20.60
C GLU A 86 5.94 -7.87 21.58
N ALA A 87 6.05 -9.12 21.11
CA ALA A 87 6.56 -10.24 21.89
C ALA A 87 8.08 -10.21 22.11
N ALA A 88 8.81 -9.35 21.40
CA ALA A 88 10.27 -9.20 21.47
C ALA A 88 10.73 -7.94 22.22
N GLN A 89 9.81 -7.15 22.78
CA GLN A 89 10.09 -5.97 23.61
C GLN A 89 10.11 -6.28 25.11
#